data_AF-S8DQE4-F1
#
_entry.id   AF-S8DQE4-F1
#
_cell.length_a   1.000
_cell.length_b   1.000
_cell.length_c   1.000
_cell.angle_alpha   90.00
_cell.angle_beta   90.00
_cell.angle_gamma   90.00
#
_symmetry.space_group_name_H-M   'P 1'
#
loop_
_entity.id
_entity.type
_entity.pdbx_description
1 polymer ?
#
loop_
_entity_poly.entity_id
_entity_poly.type
_entity_poly.pdbx_seq_one_letter_code
_entity_poly.pdbx_strand_id
1 'polypeptide(L)'
;MLPGAQAEVTQKPFLEAMSNPGSLIVHGLVRLNEGKDASLPVPRIVKTLPYLIVTGNEDANDPIHQDCPPVSSTSNTQMDIQLYLGKRLSKGNHHTVYTVNLSANEDVSSHPPRMVIKVSAEREGHRLAREAAMYDYLKPLQGRVIPRCYGYFRCIVNLIESVVTPWSPPHLTFPRDKSLFNIFRMPNANACLNILLLEYAGTPVDTHPSVSIDELRTELTGMVNALSKLAVSHNDLFPRNVLCVDEQLVSSTGTPAAQSRTHGPVYKFRLIDLESASVDFSWRNENKRVKMLNRQGKSAIEGFIEELQDNRRHQLDHHKHSEDDVASDNGTQNEFEDEAEEIRSADGSDKDV
;
A
#
# COMPACT_ATOMS: atom_id res chain seq x y z
N MET A 1 -48.36 10.29 -13.40
CA MET A 1 -47.24 10.00 -12.47
C MET A 1 -45.95 10.34 -13.20
N LEU A 2 -45.26 11.38 -12.74
CA LEU A 2 -43.97 11.80 -13.31
C LEU A 2 -42.86 10.94 -12.67
N PRO A 3 -41.85 10.48 -13.43
CA PRO A 3 -40.71 9.81 -12.86
C PRO A 3 -39.97 10.79 -11.95
N GLY A 4 -39.82 10.42 -10.67
CA GLY A 4 -39.12 11.23 -9.68
C GLY A 4 -37.67 11.45 -10.11
N ALA A 5 -37.25 12.72 -10.18
CA ALA A 5 -35.87 13.09 -10.36
C ALA A 5 -35.06 12.49 -9.21
N GLN A 6 -34.23 11.49 -9.51
CA GLN A 6 -33.23 11.01 -8.55
C GLN A 6 -32.24 12.15 -8.33
N ALA A 7 -32.17 12.63 -7.09
CA ALA A 7 -31.17 13.61 -6.70
C ALA A 7 -29.78 13.01 -6.97
N GLU A 8 -29.01 13.62 -7.87
CA GLU A 8 -27.58 13.35 -7.99
C GLU A 8 -26.93 13.70 -6.64
N VAL A 9 -26.67 12.67 -5.84
CA VAL A 9 -25.93 12.79 -4.60
C VAL A 9 -24.54 13.29 -4.94
N THR A 10 -24.22 14.49 -4.47
CA THR A 10 -22.96 15.20 -4.72
C THR A 10 -21.76 14.48 -4.09
N GLN A 11 -21.12 13.57 -4.83
CA GLN A 11 -19.83 12.94 -4.45
C GLN A 11 -18.61 13.88 -4.56
N LYS A 12 -18.76 14.95 -5.36
CA LYS A 12 -17.70 15.90 -5.72
C LYS A 12 -16.98 16.56 -4.52
N PRO A 13 -17.65 16.99 -3.43
CA PRO A 13 -17.00 17.68 -2.32
C PRO A 13 -16.01 16.80 -1.56
N PHE A 14 -16.32 15.51 -1.40
CA PHE A 14 -15.47 14.59 -0.65
C PHE A 14 -14.16 14.31 -1.40
N LEU A 15 -14.25 14.01 -2.70
CA LEU A 15 -13.05 13.78 -3.52
C LEU A 15 -12.19 15.05 -3.66
N GLU A 16 -12.81 16.22 -3.73
CA GLU A 16 -12.10 17.51 -3.70
C GLU A 16 -11.38 17.73 -2.35
N ALA A 17 -12.03 17.42 -1.22
CA ALA A 17 -11.41 17.50 0.09
C ALA A 17 -10.23 16.51 0.25
N MET A 18 -10.41 15.28 -0.23
CA MET A 18 -9.37 14.24 -0.24
C MET A 18 -8.19 14.56 -1.17
N SER A 19 -8.39 15.41 -2.16
CA SER A 19 -7.32 15.84 -3.07
C SER A 19 -6.31 16.76 -2.36
N ASN A 20 -6.74 17.48 -1.32
CA ASN A 20 -5.86 18.35 -0.56
C ASN A 20 -6.03 18.36 0.97
N PRO A 21 -5.81 17.22 1.66
CA PRO A 21 -5.86 17.16 3.12
C PRO A 21 -4.82 18.06 3.79
N GLY A 22 -5.22 18.69 4.91
CA GLY A 22 -4.31 19.45 5.77
C GLY A 22 -3.50 18.57 6.70
N SER A 23 -4.18 17.64 7.37
CA SER A 23 -3.56 16.67 8.27
C SER A 23 -4.32 15.34 8.30
N LEU A 24 -3.66 14.31 8.80
CA LEU A 24 -4.29 13.04 9.15
C LEU A 24 -4.37 12.91 10.67
N ILE A 25 -5.50 12.45 11.19
CA ILE A 25 -5.65 12.00 12.57
C ILE A 25 -5.75 10.49 12.52
N VAL A 26 -4.66 9.78 12.86
CA VAL A 26 -4.62 8.31 12.74
C VAL A 26 -4.80 7.66 14.12
N HIS A 27 -5.90 6.93 14.29
CA HIS A 27 -6.23 6.16 15.48
C HIS A 27 -5.59 4.76 15.42
N GLY A 28 -5.00 4.30 16.53
CA GLY A 28 -4.39 2.97 16.65
C GLY A 28 -2.96 2.84 16.10
N LEU A 29 -2.43 3.90 15.48
CA LEU A 29 -1.05 3.93 14.99
C LEU A 29 -0.03 4.14 16.12
N VAL A 30 -0.42 4.87 17.17
CA VAL A 30 0.40 5.13 18.35
C VAL A 30 -0.28 4.55 19.57
N ARG A 31 0.51 3.90 20.42
CA ARG A 31 0.09 3.38 21.72
C ARG A 31 0.90 4.04 22.83
N LEU A 32 0.22 4.54 23.85
CA LEU A 32 0.84 5.14 25.03
C LEU A 32 1.44 4.06 25.94
N ASN A 33 2.29 4.46 26.87
CA ASN A 33 2.93 3.57 27.83
C ASN A 33 1.97 2.70 28.63
N GLU A 34 0.75 3.18 28.86
CA GLU A 34 -0.30 2.49 29.62
C GLU A 34 -1.04 1.44 28.77
N GLY A 35 -0.71 1.32 27.47
CA GLY A 35 -1.37 0.40 26.54
C GLY A 35 -2.57 0.98 25.80
N LYS A 36 -2.94 2.22 26.10
CA LYS A 36 -4.04 2.92 25.43
C LYS A 36 -3.61 3.40 24.05
N ASP A 37 -4.42 3.11 23.03
CA ASP A 37 -4.23 3.67 21.69
C ASP A 37 -4.52 5.18 21.71
N ALA A 38 -3.67 5.97 21.06
CA ALA A 38 -3.77 7.40 20.95
C ALA A 38 -4.05 7.84 19.50
N SER A 39 -4.75 8.96 19.37
CA SER A 39 -4.92 9.67 18.10
C SER A 39 -3.71 10.55 17.87
N LEU A 40 -3.08 10.44 16.71
CA LEU A 40 -1.93 11.27 16.36
C LEU A 40 -2.26 12.18 15.18
N PRO A 41 -2.25 13.52 15.35
CA PRO A 41 -2.31 14.45 14.23
C PRO A 41 -0.97 14.44 13.48
N VAL A 42 -1.03 14.27 12.16
CA VAL A 42 0.13 14.20 11.26
C VAL A 42 -0.09 15.20 10.12
N PRO A 43 0.57 16.38 10.13
CA PRO A 43 0.36 17.39 9.11
C PRO A 43 0.91 16.94 7.75
N ARG A 44 0.27 17.42 6.68
CA ARG A 44 0.73 17.22 5.31
C ARG A 44 1.98 18.04 5.04
N ILE A 45 2.93 17.45 4.32
CA ILE A 45 4.07 18.17 3.76
C ILE A 45 3.72 18.61 2.33
N VAL A 46 3.60 19.91 2.13
CA VAL A 46 3.21 20.54 0.84
C VAL A 46 4.42 20.99 0.02
N LYS A 47 5.59 21.13 0.64
CA LYS A 47 6.80 21.59 -0.06
C LYS A 47 7.31 20.52 -1.02
N THR A 48 7.78 20.96 -2.20
CA THR A 48 8.48 20.13 -3.18
C THR A 48 9.54 19.27 -2.48
N LEU A 49 9.35 17.96 -2.57
CA LEU A 49 10.23 16.97 -1.98
C LEU A 49 11.49 16.87 -2.85
N PRO A 50 12.68 17.28 -2.39
CA PRO A 50 13.90 17.33 -3.20
C PRO A 50 14.54 15.94 -3.40
N TYR A 51 13.73 14.89 -3.47
CA TYR A 51 14.18 13.50 -3.33
C TYR A 51 14.11 12.68 -4.62
N LEU A 52 13.76 13.29 -5.77
CA LEU A 52 13.79 12.59 -7.05
C LEU A 52 15.23 12.18 -7.39
N ILE A 53 15.42 10.90 -7.72
CA ILE A 53 16.68 10.44 -8.29
C ILE A 53 16.64 10.79 -9.78
N VAL A 54 17.40 11.81 -10.15
CA VAL A 54 17.62 12.15 -11.55
C VAL A 54 18.96 11.57 -11.99
N THR A 55 18.96 10.82 -13.09
CA THR A 55 20.17 10.30 -13.71
C THR A 55 20.42 10.99 -15.05
N GLY A 56 21.68 11.31 -15.33
CA GLY A 56 22.13 11.97 -16.55
C GLY A 56 23.02 13.17 -16.30
N ASN A 57 23.72 13.64 -17.34
CA ASN A 57 24.41 14.92 -17.29
C ASN A 57 23.35 16.02 -17.26
N GLU A 58 22.96 16.42 -16.05
CA GLU A 58 22.33 17.72 -15.86
C GLU A 58 23.37 18.76 -16.29
N ASP A 59 23.23 19.29 -17.50
CA ASP A 59 23.63 20.67 -17.71
C ASP A 59 22.79 21.45 -16.69
N ALA A 60 23.36 21.75 -15.51
CA ALA A 60 22.70 22.29 -14.31
C ALA A 60 21.98 23.64 -14.53
N ASN A 61 21.91 24.09 -15.78
CA ASN A 61 21.29 25.31 -16.25
C ASN A 61 20.00 25.08 -17.04
N ASP A 62 19.57 23.83 -17.30
CA ASP A 62 18.29 23.59 -17.98
C ASP A 62 17.15 23.61 -16.93
N PRO A 63 16.30 24.65 -16.89
CA PRO A 63 15.29 24.83 -15.85
C PRO A 63 14.09 23.91 -16.13
N ILE A 64 14.30 22.59 -16.14
CA ILE A 64 13.24 21.60 -16.31
C ILE A 64 12.31 21.56 -15.07
N HIS A 65 12.61 22.32 -14.01
CA HIS A 65 11.91 22.22 -12.73
C HIS A 65 11.11 23.45 -12.25
N GLN A 66 10.89 24.50 -13.07
CA GLN A 66 10.26 25.73 -12.55
C GLN A 66 8.89 26.14 -13.09
N ASP A 67 8.29 25.41 -14.03
CA ASP A 67 6.94 25.72 -14.54
C ASP A 67 5.84 24.82 -13.96
N CYS A 68 6.00 24.35 -12.72
CA CYS A 68 4.81 23.95 -11.97
C CYS A 68 4.12 25.26 -11.55
N PRO A 69 2.92 25.59 -12.08
CA PRO A 69 2.26 26.83 -11.72
C PRO A 69 2.20 26.90 -10.19
N PRO A 70 2.57 28.05 -9.58
CA PRO A 70 2.56 28.18 -8.13
C PRO A 70 1.20 27.71 -7.66
N VAL A 71 1.17 26.68 -6.79
CA VAL A 71 -0.06 26.12 -6.27
C VAL A 71 -0.82 27.28 -5.68
N SER A 72 -1.86 27.73 -6.40
CA SER A 72 -2.65 28.88 -6.00
C SER A 72 -3.09 28.62 -4.58
N SER A 73 -2.61 29.43 -3.63
CA SER A 73 -2.99 29.36 -2.24
C SER A 73 -4.43 29.86 -2.12
N THR A 74 -5.37 29.17 -2.75
CA THR A 74 -6.77 29.37 -2.47
C THR A 74 -6.94 28.99 -1.01
N SER A 75 -7.58 29.87 -0.26
CA SER A 75 -7.83 29.80 1.18
C SER A 75 -8.80 28.67 1.56
N ASN A 76 -8.72 27.53 0.88
CA ASN A 76 -9.54 26.36 1.16
C ASN A 76 -9.18 25.86 2.54
N THR A 77 -10.19 25.85 3.40
CA THR A 77 -10.20 25.24 4.71
C THR A 77 -9.61 23.84 4.60
N GLN A 78 -8.35 23.69 5.01
CA GLN A 78 -7.68 22.41 5.02
C GLN A 78 -8.43 21.51 6.02
N MET A 79 -8.94 20.37 5.54
CA MET A 79 -9.67 19.42 6.38
C MET A 79 -8.71 18.41 6.99
N ASP A 80 -9.00 18.04 8.25
CA ASP A 80 -8.36 16.93 8.95
C ASP A 80 -9.10 15.63 8.62
N ILE A 81 -8.38 14.65 8.09
CA ILE A 81 -8.95 13.33 7.79
C ILE A 81 -8.77 12.43 9.00
N GLN A 82 -9.87 11.90 9.54
CA GLN A 82 -9.84 10.90 10.60
C GLN A 82 -9.75 9.49 10.01
N LEU A 83 -8.70 8.76 10.38
CA LEU A 83 -8.39 7.42 9.91
C LEU A 83 -8.28 6.44 11.07
N TYR A 84 -8.91 5.29 10.95
CA TYR A 84 -8.78 4.16 11.86
C TYR A 84 -7.89 3.10 11.24
N LEU A 85 -6.80 2.75 11.93
CA LEU A 85 -5.86 1.74 11.47
C LEU A 85 -6.57 0.37 11.37
N GLY A 86 -6.47 -0.25 10.20
CA GLY A 86 -7.06 -1.55 9.91
C GLY A 86 -6.04 -2.69 9.92
N LYS A 87 -6.26 -3.67 9.04
CA LYS A 87 -5.40 -4.85 8.91
C LYS A 87 -4.04 -4.46 8.34
N ARG A 88 -2.98 -5.02 8.91
CA ARG A 88 -1.63 -4.98 8.31
C ARG A 88 -1.63 -5.83 7.03
N LEU A 89 -1.34 -5.21 5.89
CA LEU A 89 -1.26 -5.87 4.60
C LEU A 89 0.13 -6.47 4.37
N SER A 90 1.18 -5.72 4.68
CA SER A 90 2.56 -6.14 4.50
C SER A 90 3.49 -5.51 5.53
N LYS A 91 4.61 -6.17 5.80
CA LYS A 91 5.73 -5.65 6.61
C LYS A 91 7.03 -5.94 5.87
N GLY A 92 7.70 -4.88 5.41
CA GLY A 92 9.04 -4.96 4.85
C GLY A 92 10.10 -4.49 5.86
N ASN A 93 11.35 -4.41 5.41
CA ASN A 93 12.45 -3.90 6.22
C ASN A 93 12.36 -2.39 6.45
N HIS A 94 11.81 -1.65 5.47
CA HIS A 94 11.81 -0.19 5.48
C HIS A 94 10.45 0.44 5.76
N HIS A 95 9.38 -0.34 5.72
CA HIS A 95 8.03 0.17 5.88
C HIS A 95 7.04 -0.93 6.28
N THR A 96 5.85 -0.52 6.72
CA THR A 96 4.71 -1.39 6.96
C THR A 96 3.47 -0.78 6.34
N VAL A 97 2.65 -1.59 5.67
CA VAL A 97 1.42 -1.14 5.00
C VAL A 97 0.21 -1.63 5.78
N TYR A 98 -0.74 -0.72 6.02
CA TYR A 98 -2.01 -1.01 6.68
C TYR A 98 -3.17 -0.54 5.82
N THR A 99 -4.28 -1.26 5.85
CA THR A 99 -5.57 -0.67 5.44
C THR A 99 -5.96 0.41 6.45
N VAL A 100 -6.74 1.39 6.02
CA VAL A 100 -7.36 2.36 6.91
C VAL A 100 -8.84 2.52 6.59
N ASN A 101 -9.64 2.72 7.63
CA ASN A 101 -11.05 3.07 7.50
C ASN A 101 -11.21 4.57 7.79
N LEU A 102 -12.02 5.25 6.99
CA LEU A 102 -12.41 6.62 7.29
C LEU A 102 -13.43 6.65 8.43
N SER A 103 -13.38 7.69 9.25
CA SER A 103 -14.48 7.97 10.17
C SER A 103 -15.76 8.19 9.35
N ALA A 104 -16.78 7.38 9.58
CA ALA A 104 -18.07 7.54 8.94
C ALA A 104 -18.73 8.79 9.52
N ASN A 105 -18.61 9.93 8.83
CA ASN A 105 -19.59 10.98 9.04
C ASN A 105 -20.91 10.49 8.45
N GLU A 106 -21.95 10.39 9.28
CA GLU A 106 -23.23 9.73 8.98
C GLU A 106 -23.94 10.28 7.73
N ASP A 107 -23.56 11.47 7.24
CA ASP A 107 -24.21 12.15 6.12
C ASP A 107 -23.59 11.90 4.73
N VAL A 108 -22.48 11.16 4.62
CA VAL A 108 -21.84 10.91 3.31
C VAL A 108 -22.30 9.56 2.77
N SER A 109 -23.45 9.54 2.10
CA SER A 109 -24.05 8.34 1.49
C SER A 109 -23.26 7.73 0.32
N SER A 110 -21.98 8.07 0.16
CA SER A 110 -21.07 7.52 -0.84
C SER A 110 -19.97 6.72 -0.17
N HIS A 111 -19.76 5.49 -0.63
CA HIS A 111 -18.66 4.64 -0.21
C HIS A 111 -17.33 5.35 -0.54
N PRO A 112 -16.57 5.82 0.46
CA PRO A 112 -15.32 6.50 0.16
C PRO A 112 -14.32 5.51 -0.46
N PRO A 113 -13.34 6.01 -1.25
CA PRO A 113 -12.27 5.16 -1.76
C PRO A 113 -11.59 4.44 -0.59
N ARG A 114 -11.36 3.13 -0.75
CA ARG A 114 -10.54 2.37 0.18
C ARG A 114 -9.12 2.91 0.12
N MET A 115 -8.48 3.00 1.27
CA MET A 115 -7.15 3.58 1.38
C MET A 115 -6.22 2.67 2.17
N VAL A 116 -4.93 2.89 1.94
CA VAL A 116 -3.86 2.33 2.73
C VAL A 116 -2.94 3.44 3.21
N ILE A 117 -2.30 3.19 4.34
CA ILE A 117 -1.15 3.98 4.76
C ILE A 117 0.10 3.11 4.68
N LYS A 118 1.15 3.65 4.08
CA LYS A 118 2.51 3.10 4.15
C LYS A 118 3.26 3.91 5.19
N VAL A 119 3.70 3.24 6.26
CA VAL A 119 4.40 3.87 7.39
C VAL A 119 5.86 3.45 7.33
N SER A 120 6.79 4.41 7.33
CA SER A 120 8.22 4.10 7.29
C SER A 120 8.65 3.41 8.59
N ALA A 121 9.71 2.60 8.54
CA ALA A 121 10.46 2.23 9.73
C ALA A 121 11.11 3.49 10.35
N GLU A 122 11.51 3.40 11.63
CA GLU A 122 11.96 4.54 12.45
C GLU A 122 13.03 5.40 11.77
N ARG A 123 13.95 4.79 11.02
CA ARG A 123 15.11 5.46 10.39
C ARG A 123 15.02 5.54 8.86
N GLU A 124 13.91 5.11 8.29
CA GLU A 124 13.75 4.93 6.83
C GLU A 124 12.83 5.97 6.19
N GLY A 125 12.53 7.06 6.90
CA GLY A 125 11.65 8.12 6.42
C GLY A 125 12.05 8.74 5.09
N HIS A 126 13.35 8.77 4.79
CA HIS A 126 13.90 9.33 3.56
C HIS A 126 13.51 8.52 2.31
N ARG A 127 13.40 7.19 2.42
CA ARG A 127 12.94 6.33 1.31
C ARG A 127 11.48 6.59 0.98
N LEU A 128 10.64 6.70 2.00
CA LEU A 128 9.23 7.02 1.83
C LEU A 128 9.01 8.43 1.26
N ALA A 129 9.86 9.39 1.65
CA ALA A 129 9.85 10.74 1.07
C ALA A 129 10.24 10.74 -0.42
N ARG A 130 11.20 9.90 -0.82
CA ARG A 130 11.57 9.70 -2.24
C ARG A 130 10.42 9.09 -3.03
N GLU A 131 9.80 8.04 -2.52
CA GLU A 131 8.63 7.44 -3.15
C GLU A 131 7.49 8.45 -3.32
N ALA A 132 7.21 9.25 -2.29
CA ALA A 132 6.22 10.32 -2.35
C ALA A 132 6.52 11.36 -3.44
N ALA A 133 7.79 11.74 -3.61
CA ALA A 133 8.21 12.65 -4.68
C ALA A 133 7.95 12.04 -6.06
N MET A 134 8.18 10.74 -6.22
CA MET A 134 7.89 10.04 -7.48
C MET A 134 6.38 9.99 -7.77
N TYR A 135 5.53 9.78 -6.76
CA TYR A 135 4.07 9.88 -6.94
C TYR A 135 3.64 11.26 -7.43
N ASP A 136 4.23 12.34 -6.88
CA ASP A 136 3.93 13.71 -7.33
C ASP A 136 4.38 13.94 -8.78
N TYR A 137 5.58 13.48 -9.15
CA TYR A 137 6.08 13.53 -10.52
C TYR A 137 5.19 12.73 -11.50
N LEU A 138 4.69 11.57 -11.06
CA LEU A 138 3.84 10.69 -11.85
C LEU A 138 2.34 10.97 -11.69
N LYS A 139 1.95 12.16 -11.20
CA LYS A 139 0.55 12.57 -11.05
C LYS A 139 -0.32 12.32 -12.29
N PRO A 140 0.14 12.54 -13.55
CA PRO A 140 -0.65 12.23 -14.74
C PRO A 140 -1.04 10.75 -14.93
N LEU A 141 -0.32 9.84 -14.26
CA LEU A 141 -0.50 8.39 -14.35
C LEU A 141 -1.24 7.78 -13.14
N GLN A 142 -1.49 8.56 -12.10
CA GLN A 142 -2.21 8.11 -10.90
C GLN A 142 -3.65 7.67 -11.22
N GLY A 143 -4.08 6.58 -10.57
CA GLY A 143 -5.37 5.94 -10.80
C GLY A 143 -5.44 5.06 -12.06
N ARG A 144 -4.37 5.00 -12.88
CA ARG A 144 -4.31 4.17 -14.10
C ARG A 144 -3.11 3.23 -14.14
N VAL A 145 -1.91 3.76 -13.96
CA VAL A 145 -0.66 2.99 -13.96
C VAL A 145 -0.19 2.74 -12.53
N ILE A 146 -0.34 3.75 -11.67
CA ILE A 146 0.03 3.70 -10.25
C ILE A 146 -1.18 4.09 -9.39
N PRO A 147 -1.24 3.72 -8.11
CA PRO A 147 -2.31 4.16 -7.21
C PRO A 147 -2.36 5.69 -7.09
N ARG A 148 -3.54 6.24 -6.74
CA ARG A 148 -3.60 7.64 -6.31
C ARG A 148 -2.83 7.83 -4.99
N CYS A 149 -2.08 8.93 -4.92
CA CYS A 149 -1.42 9.39 -3.71
C CYS A 149 -2.13 10.63 -3.19
N TYR A 150 -2.68 10.51 -1.98
CA TYR A 150 -3.43 11.59 -1.34
C TYR A 150 -2.53 12.53 -0.53
N GLY A 151 -1.28 12.13 -0.30
CA GLY A 151 -0.26 13.01 0.27
C GLY A 151 0.80 12.28 1.08
N TYR A 152 1.86 13.02 1.38
CA TYR A 152 2.92 12.64 2.30
C TYR A 152 2.81 13.47 3.57
N PHE A 153 2.84 12.78 4.70
CA PHE A 153 2.58 13.35 6.01
C PHE A 153 3.72 13.00 6.95
N ARG A 154 4.06 13.95 7.82
CA ARG A 154 5.21 13.81 8.70
C ARG A 154 4.97 14.52 10.02
N CYS A 155 5.33 13.87 11.12
CA CYS A 155 5.39 14.50 12.44
C CYS A 155 6.54 13.94 13.27
N ILE A 156 6.81 14.59 14.41
CA ILE A 156 7.73 14.08 15.42
C ILE A 156 6.91 13.37 16.49
N VAL A 157 7.36 12.18 16.89
CA VAL A 157 6.75 11.38 17.95
C VAL A 157 7.73 11.19 19.09
N ASN A 158 7.20 11.26 20.32
CA ASN A 158 7.96 11.01 21.53
C ASN A 158 7.93 9.52 21.88
N LEU A 159 9.02 8.79 21.60
CA LEU A 159 9.10 7.35 21.87
C LEU A 159 9.33 7.01 23.36
N ILE A 160 9.55 8.02 24.20
CA ILE A 160 9.59 7.85 25.66
C ILE A 160 8.18 7.65 26.21
N GLU A 161 7.21 8.38 25.67
CA GLU A 161 5.82 8.38 26.14
C GLU A 161 4.94 7.40 25.36
N SER A 162 5.38 7.01 24.17
CA SER A 162 4.57 6.22 23.25
C SER A 162 5.39 5.26 22.41
N VAL A 163 4.70 4.37 21.70
CA VAL A 163 5.27 3.49 20.71
C VAL A 163 4.44 3.54 19.45
N VAL A 164 5.10 3.63 18.31
CA VAL A 164 4.48 3.54 16.99
C VAL A 164 4.32 2.06 16.64
N THR A 165 3.09 1.61 16.38
CA THR A 165 2.73 0.20 16.18
C THR A 165 3.67 -0.58 15.24
N PRO A 166 4.06 -0.09 14.04
CA PRO A 166 4.99 -0.80 13.17
C PRO A 166 6.43 -0.88 13.70
N TRP A 167 6.83 -0.02 14.64
CA TRP A 167 8.16 0.00 15.24
C TRP A 167 8.24 -0.84 16.52
N SER A 168 7.08 -1.25 17.07
CA SER A 168 7.00 -2.06 18.27
C SER A 168 7.71 -3.41 18.08
N PRO A 169 8.59 -3.81 19.01
CA PRO A 169 9.07 -5.18 19.04
C PRO A 169 7.90 -6.12 19.37
N PRO A 170 7.87 -7.35 18.83
CA PRO A 170 6.73 -8.25 18.97
C PRO A 170 6.47 -8.71 20.41
N HIS A 171 7.46 -8.60 21.29
CA HIS A 171 7.38 -8.98 22.71
C HIS A 171 7.01 -7.82 23.63
N LEU A 172 6.70 -6.64 23.08
CA LEU A 172 6.38 -5.47 23.90
C LEU A 172 5.02 -5.67 24.59
N THR A 173 5.04 -5.75 25.91
CA THR A 173 3.84 -5.79 26.74
C THR A 173 3.45 -4.39 27.20
N PHE A 174 2.16 -4.23 27.51
CA PHE A 174 1.61 -2.99 28.04
C PHE A 174 0.86 -3.26 29.36
N PRO A 175 0.93 -2.35 30.35
CA PRO A 175 1.77 -1.14 30.38
C PRO A 175 3.28 -1.44 30.26
N ARG A 176 4.06 -0.54 29.64
CA ARG A 176 5.51 -0.73 29.51
C ARG A 176 6.15 -0.75 30.90
N ASP A 177 6.87 -1.82 31.21
CA ASP A 177 7.63 -1.88 32.45
C ASP A 177 8.73 -0.81 32.44
N LYS A 178 8.62 0.14 33.37
CA LYS A 178 9.58 1.25 33.53
C LYS A 178 10.98 0.74 33.84
N SER A 179 11.12 -0.44 34.43
CA SER A 179 12.41 -1.06 34.74
C SER A 179 13.17 -1.54 33.48
N LEU A 180 12.44 -1.83 32.39
CA LEU A 180 13.04 -2.25 31.12
C LEU A 180 13.60 -1.08 30.30
N PHE A 181 13.33 0.17 30.71
CA PHE A 181 13.94 1.34 30.08
C PHE A 181 15.42 1.40 30.45
N ASN A 182 16.25 0.94 29.52
CA ASN A 182 17.68 1.11 29.65
C ASN A 182 18.03 2.60 29.49
N ILE A 183 18.45 3.24 30.57
CA ILE A 183 18.85 4.66 30.58
C ILE A 183 20.00 4.98 29.61
N PHE A 184 20.84 3.99 29.28
CA PHE A 184 21.93 4.12 28.31
C PHE A 184 21.49 3.85 26.87
N ARG A 185 20.26 3.31 26.68
CA ARG A 185 19.64 3.02 25.38
C ARG A 185 18.18 3.48 25.38
N MET A 186 17.98 4.74 25.76
CA MET A 186 16.66 5.34 25.74
C MET A 186 16.10 5.41 24.32
N PRO A 187 14.80 5.13 24.11
CA PRO A 187 14.14 5.43 22.85
C PRO A 187 14.35 6.90 22.47
N ASN A 188 14.44 7.17 21.17
CA ASN A 188 14.62 8.53 20.68
C ASN A 188 13.43 9.41 21.10
N ALA A 189 13.69 10.45 21.88
CA ALA A 189 12.67 11.41 22.33
C ALA A 189 11.98 12.12 21.16
N ASN A 190 12.61 12.15 19.98
CA ASN A 190 12.12 12.82 18.79
C ASN A 190 12.34 11.96 17.54
N ALA A 191 11.60 10.86 17.42
CA ALA A 191 11.62 10.07 16.20
C ALA A 191 10.70 10.71 15.15
N CYS A 192 11.07 10.58 13.88
CA CYS A 192 10.30 11.14 12.78
C CYS A 192 9.35 10.08 12.21
N LEU A 193 8.04 10.27 12.39
CA LEU A 193 7.03 9.44 11.75
C LEU A 193 6.75 9.96 10.34
N ASN A 194 6.79 9.07 9.36
CA ASN A 194 6.53 9.40 7.96
C ASN A 194 5.44 8.46 7.44
N ILE A 195 4.42 9.05 6.81
CA ILE A 195 3.25 8.34 6.31
C ILE A 195 3.00 8.76 4.87
N LEU A 196 2.73 7.78 4.01
CA LEU A 196 2.22 7.99 2.66
C LEU A 196 0.80 7.44 2.62
N LEU A 197 -0.18 8.30 2.30
CA LEU A 197 -1.58 7.90 2.14
C LEU A 197 -1.86 7.60 0.66
N LEU A 198 -2.28 6.38 0.38
CA LEU A 198 -2.50 5.88 -0.97
C LEU A 198 -3.90 5.28 -1.13
N GLU A 199 -4.36 5.21 -2.37
CA GLU A 199 -5.48 4.36 -2.78
C GLU A 199 -5.15 2.89 -2.52
N TYR A 200 -6.11 2.15 -1.95
CA TYR A 200 -6.05 0.69 -1.95
C TYR A 200 -6.31 0.22 -3.38
N ALA A 201 -5.24 -0.14 -4.09
CA ALA A 201 -5.34 -0.51 -5.50
C ALA A 201 -5.75 -1.96 -5.72
N GLY A 202 -5.61 -2.86 -4.74
CA GLY A 202 -5.94 -4.28 -4.90
C GLY A 202 -4.97 -5.20 -4.16
N THR A 203 -4.72 -6.37 -4.73
CA THR A 203 -3.88 -7.42 -4.12
C THR A 203 -2.74 -7.85 -5.06
N PRO A 204 -1.60 -8.35 -4.55
CA PRO A 204 -0.48 -8.77 -5.38
C PRO A 204 -0.87 -9.77 -6.47
N VAL A 205 -0.31 -9.62 -7.68
CA VAL A 205 -0.70 -10.43 -8.85
C VAL A 205 -0.37 -11.93 -8.70
N ASP A 206 0.64 -12.26 -7.89
CA ASP A 206 1.02 -13.64 -7.58
C ASP A 206 -0.02 -14.37 -6.72
N THR A 207 -0.96 -13.65 -6.08
CA THR A 207 -2.11 -14.25 -5.42
C THR A 207 -3.28 -14.55 -6.37
N HIS A 208 -3.15 -14.23 -7.66
CA HIS A 208 -4.19 -14.43 -8.68
C HIS A 208 -3.73 -15.43 -9.76
N PRO A 209 -3.90 -16.74 -9.55
CA PRO A 209 -3.47 -17.75 -10.53
C PRO A 209 -4.25 -17.69 -11.84
N SER A 210 -5.46 -17.11 -11.84
CA SER A 210 -6.34 -16.96 -13.00
C SER A 210 -5.87 -15.88 -14.00
N VAL A 211 -4.94 -15.01 -13.62
CA VAL A 211 -4.45 -13.96 -14.52
C VAL A 211 -3.66 -14.59 -15.67
N SER A 212 -4.12 -14.31 -16.90
CA SER A 212 -3.45 -14.68 -18.13
C SER A 212 -2.09 -13.97 -18.25
N ILE A 213 -1.05 -14.75 -18.49
CA ILE A 213 0.33 -14.23 -18.64
C ILE A 213 0.45 -13.29 -19.84
N ASP A 214 -0.24 -13.59 -20.95
CA ASP A 214 -0.17 -12.76 -22.16
C ASP A 214 -0.90 -11.43 -21.98
N GLU A 215 -2.02 -11.45 -21.25
CA GLU A 215 -2.74 -10.24 -20.87
C GLU A 215 -1.89 -9.37 -19.94
N LEU A 216 -1.33 -9.96 -18.88
CA LEU A 216 -0.44 -9.29 -17.94
C LEU A 216 0.77 -8.68 -18.65
N ARG A 217 1.43 -9.43 -19.55
CA ARG A 217 2.57 -8.94 -20.35
C ARG A 217 2.15 -7.74 -21.21
N THR A 218 0.99 -7.81 -21.84
CA THR A 218 0.46 -6.73 -22.69
C THR A 218 0.20 -5.46 -21.88
N GLU A 219 -0.45 -5.58 -20.72
CA GLU A 219 -0.73 -4.45 -19.85
C GLU A 219 0.54 -3.84 -19.25
N LEU A 220 1.45 -4.67 -18.71
CA LEU A 220 2.73 -4.20 -18.18
C LEU A 220 3.55 -3.47 -19.24
N THR A 221 3.55 -3.95 -20.49
CA THR A 221 4.20 -3.25 -21.60
C THR A 221 3.61 -1.86 -21.82
N GLY A 222 2.27 -1.74 -21.76
CA GLY A 222 1.59 -0.45 -21.84
C GLY A 222 1.96 0.49 -20.68
N MET A 223 1.99 -0.03 -19.46
CA MET A 223 2.34 0.70 -18.23
C MET A 223 3.79 1.19 -18.24
N VAL A 224 4.74 0.34 -18.61
CA VAL A 224 6.16 0.67 -18.78
C VAL A 224 6.34 1.74 -19.87
N ASN A 225 5.60 1.65 -20.97
CA ASN A 225 5.64 2.66 -22.02
C ASN A 225 5.08 4.01 -21.53
N ALA A 226 4.06 4.00 -20.66
CA ALA A 226 3.55 5.22 -20.04
C ALA A 226 4.58 5.87 -19.10
N LEU A 227 5.31 5.08 -18.28
CA LEU A 227 6.43 5.56 -17.48
C LEU A 227 7.57 6.12 -18.33
N SER A 228 7.93 5.40 -19.41
CA SER A 228 9.04 5.76 -20.29
C SER A 228 8.82 7.10 -21.00
N LYS A 229 7.56 7.43 -21.34
CA LYS A 229 7.19 8.76 -21.88
C LYS A 229 7.46 9.90 -20.91
N LEU A 230 7.42 9.63 -19.61
CA LEU A 230 7.80 10.57 -18.55
C LEU A 230 9.26 10.40 -18.12
N ALA A 231 10.10 9.75 -18.93
CA ALA A 231 11.50 9.47 -18.61
C ALA A 231 11.71 8.64 -17.33
N VAL A 232 10.71 7.90 -16.85
CA VAL A 232 10.81 7.13 -15.60
C VAL A 232 11.11 5.66 -15.88
N SER A 233 12.06 5.12 -15.12
CA SER A 233 12.26 3.68 -14.94
C SER A 233 11.81 3.26 -13.55
N HIS A 234 11.07 2.16 -13.43
CA HIS A 234 10.61 1.63 -12.14
C HIS A 234 11.75 1.02 -11.30
N ASN A 235 12.72 0.37 -11.95
CA ASN A 235 13.88 -0.34 -11.37
C ASN A 235 13.61 -1.48 -10.37
N ASP A 236 12.38 -1.65 -9.88
CA ASP A 236 12.01 -2.72 -8.92
C ASP A 236 10.73 -3.47 -9.37
N LEU A 237 10.69 -3.92 -10.63
CA LEU A 237 9.50 -4.59 -11.19
C LEU A 237 9.47 -6.08 -10.80
N PHE A 238 8.82 -6.38 -9.69
CA PHE A 238 8.63 -7.73 -9.14
C PHE A 238 7.15 -8.10 -9.00
N PRO A 239 6.75 -9.39 -8.99
CA PRO A 239 5.36 -9.83 -8.79
C PRO A 239 4.67 -9.15 -7.61
N ARG A 240 5.33 -9.07 -6.46
CA ARG A 240 4.84 -8.40 -5.25
C ARG A 240 4.56 -6.88 -5.41
N ASN A 241 5.18 -6.24 -6.40
CA ASN A 241 5.06 -4.80 -6.68
C ASN A 241 4.06 -4.49 -7.80
N VAL A 242 3.31 -5.51 -8.25
CA VAL A 242 2.23 -5.36 -9.22
C VAL A 242 0.93 -5.83 -8.57
N LEU A 243 -0.01 -4.90 -8.39
CA LEU A 243 -1.31 -5.19 -7.80
C LEU A 243 -2.35 -5.43 -8.90
N CYS A 244 -3.13 -6.50 -8.77
CA CYS A 244 -4.36 -6.73 -9.54
C CYS A 244 -5.48 -5.89 -8.93
N VAL A 245 -6.12 -5.05 -9.76
CA VAL A 245 -7.18 -4.14 -9.32
C VAL A 245 -8.45 -4.91 -9.02
N ASP A 246 -9.01 -4.64 -7.85
CA ASP A 246 -10.32 -5.15 -7.46
C ASP A 246 -11.41 -4.41 -8.24
N GLU A 247 -12.07 -5.11 -9.18
CA GLU A 247 -13.10 -4.54 -10.06
C GLU A 247 -14.28 -3.92 -9.27
N GLN A 248 -14.56 -4.44 -8.07
CA GLN A 248 -15.59 -3.89 -7.20
C GLN A 248 -15.22 -2.48 -6.69
N LEU A 249 -13.92 -2.17 -6.61
CA LEU A 249 -13.41 -0.85 -6.23
C LEU A 249 -13.45 0.16 -7.36
N VAL A 250 -13.23 -0.30 -8.59
CA VAL A 250 -13.36 0.55 -9.78
C VAL A 250 -14.79 1.09 -9.91
N SER A 251 -15.77 0.25 -9.56
CA SER A 251 -17.19 0.62 -9.65
C SER A 251 -17.64 1.60 -8.55
N SER A 252 -17.05 1.53 -7.35
CA SER A 252 -17.47 2.32 -6.18
C SER A 252 -16.82 3.71 -6.10
N THR A 253 -15.66 3.90 -6.72
CA THR A 253 -14.94 5.19 -6.63
C THR A 253 -15.58 6.33 -7.41
N GLY A 254 -16.69 6.09 -8.12
CA GLY A 254 -17.62 7.12 -8.66
C GLY A 254 -17.05 8.07 -9.71
N THR A 255 -15.73 8.05 -9.87
CA THR A 255 -15.01 8.59 -10.99
C THR A 255 -14.62 7.37 -11.83
N PRO A 256 -15.46 6.96 -12.81
CA PRO A 256 -14.84 6.49 -14.04
C PRO A 256 -13.80 7.56 -14.34
N ALA A 257 -12.52 7.19 -14.40
CA ALA A 257 -11.54 8.10 -14.96
C ALA A 257 -12.09 8.39 -16.34
N ALA A 258 -12.89 9.47 -16.47
CA ALA A 258 -13.63 9.79 -17.66
C ALA A 258 -12.56 9.69 -18.72
N GLN A 259 -12.75 8.77 -19.66
CA GLN A 259 -11.73 8.36 -20.62
C GLN A 259 -11.39 9.60 -21.44
N SER A 260 -10.56 10.45 -20.86
CA SER A 260 -10.11 11.66 -21.48
C SER A 260 -9.24 11.11 -22.60
N ARG A 261 -9.61 11.44 -23.83
CA ARG A 261 -8.93 10.96 -25.03
C ARG A 261 -7.41 11.17 -24.98
N THR A 262 -6.96 12.09 -24.13
CA THR A 262 -5.56 12.45 -23.91
C THR A 262 -4.77 11.46 -23.03
N HIS A 263 -5.42 10.56 -22.30
CA HIS A 263 -4.87 10.05 -21.05
C HIS A 263 -4.60 8.54 -20.98
N GLY A 264 -4.74 7.82 -22.10
CA GLY A 264 -4.41 6.40 -22.23
C GLY A 264 -5.45 5.46 -21.60
N PRO A 265 -5.31 4.13 -21.82
CA PRO A 265 -6.23 3.13 -21.25
C PRO A 265 -6.08 3.06 -19.72
N VAL A 266 -7.14 2.64 -19.04
CA VAL A 266 -7.09 2.23 -17.64
C VAL A 266 -6.70 0.76 -17.60
N TYR A 267 -5.61 0.44 -16.90
CA TYR A 267 -5.10 -0.92 -16.76
C TYR A 267 -5.85 -1.68 -15.65
N LYS A 268 -5.84 -3.00 -15.70
CA LYS A 268 -6.27 -3.91 -14.62
C LYS A 268 -5.21 -4.07 -13.54
N PHE A 269 -3.98 -3.63 -13.79
CA PHE A 269 -2.89 -3.68 -12.82
C PHE A 269 -2.43 -2.30 -12.36
N ARG A 270 -1.76 -2.24 -11.20
CA ARG A 270 -1.09 -1.03 -10.69
C ARG A 270 0.34 -1.37 -10.26
N LEU A 271 1.29 -0.52 -10.65
CA LEU A 271 2.67 -0.57 -10.16
C LEU A 271 2.75 0.17 -8.82
N ILE A 272 3.43 -0.42 -7.85
CA ILE A 272 3.65 0.14 -6.51
C ILE A 272 5.14 0.08 -6.15
N ASP A 273 5.51 0.66 -5.01
CA ASP A 273 6.87 0.67 -4.48
C ASP A 273 7.87 1.44 -5.36
N LEU A 274 7.56 2.73 -5.55
CA LEU A 274 8.33 3.63 -6.42
C LEU A 274 9.60 4.18 -5.73
N GLU A 275 10.07 3.59 -4.64
CA GLU A 275 11.25 4.09 -3.89
C GLU A 275 12.57 3.93 -4.66
N SER A 276 12.63 2.96 -5.57
CA SER A 276 13.78 2.69 -6.43
C SER A 276 13.65 3.30 -7.82
N ALA A 277 12.48 3.89 -8.13
CA ALA A 277 12.24 4.50 -9.43
C ALA A 277 13.16 5.72 -9.64
N SER A 278 13.57 5.93 -10.88
CA SER A 278 14.47 7.01 -11.27
C SER A 278 13.97 7.71 -12.53
N VAL A 279 14.28 9.00 -12.65
CA VAL A 279 14.03 9.79 -13.85
C VAL A 279 15.34 9.90 -14.64
N ASP A 280 15.35 9.44 -15.89
CA ASP A 280 16.56 9.41 -16.73
C ASP A 280 16.50 10.47 -17.83
N PHE A 281 17.25 11.55 -17.67
CA PHE A 281 17.40 12.60 -18.68
C PHE A 281 18.71 12.50 -19.46
N SER A 282 19.47 11.41 -19.33
CA SER A 282 20.77 11.24 -20.02
C SER A 282 20.69 11.34 -21.54
N TRP A 283 19.50 11.18 -22.13
CA TRP A 283 19.25 11.28 -23.56
C TRP A 283 18.49 12.55 -23.92
N ARG A 284 19.17 13.46 -24.63
CA ARG A 284 18.55 14.68 -25.19
C ARG A 284 17.42 14.39 -26.18
N ASN A 285 17.48 13.26 -26.88
CA ASN A 285 16.44 12.87 -27.83
C ASN A 285 15.39 11.98 -27.15
N GLU A 286 14.19 12.53 -26.97
CA GLU A 286 13.06 11.86 -26.32
C GLU A 286 12.73 10.50 -26.95
N ASN A 287 12.72 10.40 -28.29
CA ASN A 287 12.42 9.13 -28.96
C ASN A 287 13.47 8.05 -28.67
N LYS A 288 14.76 8.43 -28.62
CA LYS A 288 15.83 7.51 -28.24
C LYS A 288 15.71 7.08 -26.78
N ARG A 289 15.40 8.02 -25.89
CA ARG A 289 15.16 7.78 -24.47
C ARG A 289 14.04 6.77 -24.26
N VAL A 290 12.86 7.07 -24.79
CA VAL A 290 11.66 6.23 -24.68
C VAL A 290 11.95 4.83 -25.23
N LYS A 291 12.62 4.72 -26.38
CA LYS A 291 12.99 3.43 -26.97
C LYS A 291 13.92 2.61 -26.08
N MET A 292 14.89 3.25 -25.43
CA MET A 292 15.82 2.58 -24.53
C MET A 292 15.14 2.14 -23.23
N LEU A 293 14.37 3.02 -22.58
CA LEU A 293 13.61 2.68 -21.37
C LEU A 293 12.60 1.55 -21.65
N ASN A 294 11.93 1.58 -22.80
CA ASN A 294 11.07 0.48 -23.23
C ASN A 294 11.83 -0.84 -23.42
N ARG A 295 13.07 -0.80 -23.91
CA ARG A 295 13.90 -2.02 -24.03
C ARG A 295 14.29 -2.58 -22.66
N GLN A 296 14.69 -1.71 -21.72
CA GLN A 296 14.99 -2.10 -20.35
C GLN A 296 13.76 -2.67 -19.66
N GLY A 297 12.63 -1.95 -19.75
CA GLY A 297 11.36 -2.38 -19.18
C GLY A 297 10.85 -3.68 -19.79
N LYS A 298 11.03 -3.93 -21.10
CA LYS A 298 10.73 -5.24 -21.70
C LYS A 298 11.56 -6.36 -21.08
N SER A 299 12.86 -6.13 -20.89
CA SER A 299 13.72 -7.12 -20.21
C SER A 299 13.27 -7.38 -18.77
N ALA A 300 12.87 -6.33 -18.05
CA ALA A 300 12.35 -6.44 -16.69
C ALA A 300 11.01 -7.21 -16.65
N ILE A 301 10.14 -6.99 -17.64
CA ILE A 301 8.87 -7.73 -17.76
C ILE A 301 9.13 -9.23 -17.97
N GLU A 302 10.07 -9.63 -18.82
CA GLU A 302 10.33 -11.07 -19.02
C GLU A 302 10.88 -11.71 -17.74
N GLY A 303 11.83 -11.06 -17.04
CA GLY A 303 12.31 -11.56 -15.74
C GLY A 303 11.19 -11.63 -14.68
N PHE A 304 10.29 -10.65 -14.67
CA PHE A 304 9.09 -10.67 -13.83
C PHE A 304 8.17 -11.86 -14.15
N ILE A 305 7.95 -12.18 -15.43
CA ILE A 305 7.08 -13.28 -15.84
C ILE A 305 7.71 -14.63 -15.47
N GLU A 306 9.01 -14.80 -15.67
CA GLU A 306 9.75 -15.98 -15.25
C GLU A 306 9.60 -16.22 -13.73
N GLU A 307 9.85 -15.20 -12.91
CA GLU A 307 9.69 -15.29 -11.46
C GLU A 307 8.24 -15.61 -11.04
N LEU A 308 7.25 -14.99 -11.70
CA LEU A 308 5.84 -15.27 -11.42
C LEU A 308 5.49 -16.74 -11.73
N GLN A 309 6.01 -17.29 -12.83
CA GLN A 309 5.80 -18.68 -13.18
C GLN A 309 6.48 -19.64 -12.20
N ASP A 310 7.69 -19.31 -11.74
CA ASP A 310 8.39 -20.06 -10.70
C ASP A 310 7.62 -20.08 -9.39
N ASN A 311 7.13 -18.93 -8.94
CA ASN A 311 6.31 -18.83 -7.73
C ASN A 311 5.04 -19.69 -7.84
N ARG A 312 4.38 -19.71 -9.01
CA ARG A 312 3.20 -20.56 -9.25
C ARG A 312 3.55 -22.05 -9.22
N ARG A 313 4.71 -22.45 -9.77
CA ARG A 313 5.18 -23.85 -9.70
C ARG A 313 5.39 -24.29 -8.25
N HIS A 314 6.09 -23.48 -7.46
CA HIS A 314 6.34 -23.79 -6.05
C HIS A 314 5.06 -23.88 -5.20
N GLN A 315 4.07 -23.02 -5.47
CA GLN A 315 2.77 -23.10 -4.79
C GLN A 315 2.02 -24.41 -5.10
N LEU A 316 2.07 -24.88 -6.35
CA LEU A 316 1.44 -26.15 -6.75
C LEU A 316 2.13 -27.35 -6.09
N ASP A 317 3.45 -27.32 -5.96
CA ASP A 317 4.21 -28.41 -5.32
C ASP A 317 3.93 -28.46 -3.82
N HIS A 318 3.84 -27.30 -3.13
CA HIS A 318 3.46 -27.25 -1.72
C HIS A 318 2.05 -27.77 -1.47
N HIS A 319 1.10 -27.51 -2.38
CA HIS A 319 -0.27 -27.99 -2.23
C HIS A 319 -0.35 -29.52 -2.31
N LYS A 320 0.38 -30.14 -3.24
CA LYS A 320 0.43 -31.62 -3.37
C LYS A 320 0.97 -32.30 -2.11
N HIS A 321 2.07 -31.81 -1.54
CA HIS A 321 2.63 -32.39 -0.32
C HIS A 321 1.69 -32.24 0.88
N SER A 322 0.94 -31.13 0.97
CA SER A 322 -0.03 -30.95 2.05
C SER A 322 -1.24 -31.89 1.96
N GLU A 323 -1.62 -32.33 0.75
CA GLU A 323 -2.70 -33.31 0.58
C GLU A 323 -2.23 -34.73 0.92
N ASP A 324 -0.97 -35.07 0.59
CA ASP A 324 -0.38 -36.37 0.93
C ASP A 324 -0.20 -36.56 2.45
N ASP A 325 0.20 -35.51 3.17
CA ASP A 325 0.34 -35.54 4.63
C ASP A 325 -1.03 -35.77 5.31
N VAL A 326 -2.10 -35.11 4.83
CA VAL A 326 -3.46 -35.27 5.36
C VAL A 326 -4.05 -36.65 5.01
N ALA A 327 -3.71 -37.22 3.85
CA ALA A 327 -4.13 -38.56 3.47
C ALA A 327 -3.44 -39.65 4.31
N SER A 328 -2.20 -39.40 4.76
CA SER A 328 -1.44 -40.35 5.60
C SER A 328 -1.93 -40.43 7.05
N ASP A 329 -2.43 -39.32 7.62
CA ASP A 329 -2.91 -39.25 9.01
C ASP A 329 -4.31 -39.85 9.19
N ASN A 330 -5.13 -39.87 8.13
CA ASN A 330 -6.43 -40.56 8.14
C ASN A 330 -6.31 -42.10 8.05
N GLY A 331 -5.11 -42.63 7.81
CA GLY A 331 -4.85 -44.07 7.75
C GLY A 331 -4.70 -44.74 9.12
N THR A 332 -4.53 -43.98 10.20
CA THR A 332 -4.23 -44.54 11.54
C THR A 332 -5.39 -44.40 12.55
N GLN A 333 -6.50 -43.75 12.17
CA GLN A 333 -7.67 -43.63 13.03
C GLN A 333 -8.62 -44.84 13.00
N ASN A 334 -8.44 -45.80 12.08
CA ASN A 334 -9.25 -47.02 12.04
C ASN A 334 -8.71 -48.19 12.89
N GLU A 335 -7.55 -48.06 13.56
CA GLU A 335 -7.02 -49.12 14.44
C GLU A 335 -7.28 -48.88 15.94
N PHE A 336 -7.89 -47.75 16.33
CA PHE A 336 -8.17 -47.44 17.75
C PHE A 336 -9.65 -47.50 18.14
N GLU A 337 -10.58 -47.79 17.23
CA GLU A 337 -11.99 -47.99 17.58
C GLU A 337 -12.29 -49.41 18.10
N ASP A 338 -11.40 -50.40 17.91
CA ASP A 338 -11.60 -51.77 18.42
C ASP A 338 -11.12 -51.99 19.88
N GLU A 339 -10.39 -51.05 20.50
CA GLU A 339 -9.98 -51.15 21.92
C GLU A 339 -10.88 -50.39 22.90
N ALA A 340 -11.84 -49.59 22.42
CA ALA A 340 -12.70 -48.75 23.27
C ALA A 340 -14.01 -49.43 23.73
N GLU A 341 -14.33 -50.64 23.25
CA GLU A 341 -15.51 -51.40 23.72
C GLU A 341 -15.25 -52.28 24.95
N GLU A 342 -13.99 -52.50 25.38
CA GLU A 342 -13.71 -53.41 26.51
C GLU A 342 -13.77 -52.75 27.90
N ILE A 343 -13.87 -51.41 28.00
CA ILE A 343 -13.80 -50.70 29.30
C ILE A 343 -15.17 -50.27 29.86
N ARG A 344 -16.29 -50.48 29.15
CA ARG A 344 -17.63 -50.05 29.61
C ARG A 344 -18.43 -51.08 30.45
N SER A 345 -17.81 -52.15 30.93
CA SER A 345 -18.52 -53.19 31.73
C SER A 345 -18.31 -53.15 33.25
N ALA A 346 -17.68 -52.13 33.82
CA ALA A 346 -17.39 -52.11 35.26
C ALA A 346 -17.61 -50.74 35.92
N ASP A 347 -18.86 -50.29 36.05
CA ASP A 347 -19.21 -49.42 37.17
C ASP A 347 -20.71 -49.54 37.51
N GLY A 348 -21.00 -50.46 38.42
CA GLY A 348 -22.31 -50.63 39.05
C GLY A 348 -22.13 -50.62 40.56
N SER A 349 -23.16 -50.10 41.25
CA SER A 349 -23.31 -49.92 42.71
C SER A 349 -22.39 -48.85 43.31
N ASP A 350 -22.89 -47.79 43.95
CA ASP A 350 -23.72 -47.92 45.14
C ASP A 350 -24.52 -46.64 45.44
N LYS A 351 -25.73 -46.88 45.96
CA LYS A 351 -26.58 -45.90 46.63
C LYS A 351 -26.33 -46.05 48.13
N ASP A 352 -26.24 -44.94 48.87
CA ASP A 352 -27.13 -44.64 50.00
C ASP A 352 -26.56 -43.56 50.93
N VAL A 353 -27.53 -42.84 51.52
CA VAL A 353 -27.52 -41.87 52.64
C VAL A 353 -27.42 -40.40 52.28
#